data_AF-A0A3P2A792-F1
#
_entry.id   AF-A0A3P2A792-F1
#
_cell.length_a   1.000
_cell.length_b   1.000
_cell.length_c   1.000
_cell.angle_alpha   90.00
_cell.angle_beta   90.00
_cell.angle_gamma   90.00
#
_symmetry.space_group_name_H-M   'P 1'
#
loop_
_entity.id
_entity.type
_entity.pdbx_description
1 polymer ?
#
loop_
_entity_poly.entity_id
_entity_poly.type
_entity_poly.pdbx_seq_one_letter_code
_entity_poly.pdbx_strand_id
1 'polypeptide(L)'
;MKSIMDNRFENFELLIREAGGVAKLARRCGYEKAAYLYQVRAKTVRPNGQTLQIGDRMAAKLEKGMNKPAGWMDFDHNGDAQDMVPAPKAATPAAVPSESGNNGIHTVTLAFTGASGMPYGVRLLEVLLQAGKNVQLVYSQAAQIVAQQEMDLKLPASAAEAQEMLCQRFNVSAPQLRVFGREEWFAAPASGNSAADAMVICPASMGTVAAVANGLSENLIERAADVIIKERRPLIVVPRETPFSTIHLENLLKLAQAGCTVLPPAAGFYTKPQSVNDMVDFVVARILDQLRIPHSLMPKWGK
;
A
#
# COMPACT_ATOMS: atom_id res chain seq x y z
N MET A 1 5.53 -27.83 27.79
CA MET A 1 6.87 -27.56 27.24
C MET A 1 6.73 -27.64 25.72
N LYS A 2 6.96 -26.54 24.97
CA LYS A 2 6.90 -26.56 23.50
C LYS A 2 7.99 -27.50 22.96
N SER A 3 7.74 -28.14 21.81
CA SER A 3 8.76 -28.99 21.20
C SER A 3 9.89 -28.14 20.61
N ILE A 4 11.11 -28.69 20.55
CA ILE A 4 12.27 -28.02 19.91
C ILE A 4 11.92 -27.60 18.47
N MET A 5 11.12 -28.40 17.77
CA MET A 5 10.69 -28.09 16.40
C MET A 5 9.76 -26.87 16.33
N ASP A 6 8.86 -26.71 17.32
CA ASP A 6 7.98 -25.54 17.40
C ASP A 6 8.78 -24.28 17.71
N ASN A 7 9.72 -24.35 18.66
CA ASN A 7 10.61 -23.24 19.00
C ASN A 7 11.43 -22.80 17.78
N ARG A 8 12.02 -23.74 17.04
CA ARG A 8 12.81 -23.43 15.84
C ARG A 8 12.00 -22.71 14.78
N PHE A 9 10.74 -23.10 14.58
CA PHE A 9 9.89 -22.46 13.58
C PHE A 9 9.49 -21.04 14.00
N GLU A 10 9.15 -20.82 15.28
CA GLU A 10 8.85 -19.49 15.80
C GLU A 10 10.08 -18.57 15.76
N ASN A 11 11.24 -19.08 16.18
CA ASN A 11 12.52 -18.36 16.13
C ASN A 11 12.96 -18.05 14.69
N PHE A 12 12.61 -18.90 13.73
CA PHE A 12 12.85 -18.61 12.32
C PHE A 12 12.04 -17.40 11.84
N GLU A 13 10.78 -17.25 12.27
CA GLU A 13 9.99 -16.05 11.98
C GLU A 13 10.59 -14.79 12.65
N LEU A 14 11.15 -14.91 13.86
CA LEU A 14 11.88 -13.82 14.51
C LEU A 14 13.10 -13.40 13.68
N LEU A 15 13.91 -14.35 13.22
CA LEU A 15 15.08 -14.06 12.38
C LEU A 15 14.68 -13.48 11.01
N ILE A 16 13.55 -13.90 10.43
CA ILE A 16 13.01 -13.30 9.19
C ILE A 16 12.66 -11.82 9.42
N ARG A 17 12.02 -11.49 10.55
CA ARG A 17 11.69 -10.10 10.91
C ARG A 17 12.96 -9.28 11.13
N GLU A 18 13.90 -9.79 11.91
CA GLU A 18 15.18 -9.12 12.19
C GLU A 18 16.02 -8.89 10.92
N ALA A 19 16.00 -9.83 9.98
CA ALA A 19 16.68 -9.68 8.69
C ALA A 19 15.94 -8.75 7.70
N GLY A 20 14.67 -8.41 7.97
CA GLY A 20 13.82 -7.63 7.08
C GLY A 20 13.34 -8.42 5.84
N GLY A 21 13.14 -9.73 5.98
CA GLY A 21 12.57 -10.62 4.96
C GLY A 21 13.42 -11.86 4.62
N VAL A 22 12.77 -12.89 4.08
CA VAL A 22 13.39 -14.22 3.81
C VAL A 22 14.57 -14.13 2.84
N ALA A 23 14.50 -13.27 1.82
CA ALA A 23 15.59 -13.08 0.85
C ALA A 23 16.82 -12.38 1.46
N LYS A 24 16.62 -11.50 2.46
CA LYS A 24 17.72 -10.87 3.20
C LYS A 24 18.32 -11.85 4.21
N LEU A 25 17.49 -12.62 4.91
CA LEU A 25 17.94 -13.70 5.80
C LEU A 25 18.79 -14.73 5.05
N ALA A 26 18.32 -15.19 3.89
CA ALA A 26 19.06 -16.14 3.04
C ALA A 26 20.47 -15.64 2.68
N ARG A 27 20.59 -14.37 2.27
CA ARG A 27 21.87 -13.74 1.95
C ARG A 27 22.79 -13.64 3.17
N ARG A 28 22.28 -13.19 4.31
CA ARG A 28 23.04 -13.09 5.56
C ARG A 28 23.54 -14.45 6.06
N CYS A 29 22.75 -15.50 5.86
CA CYS A 29 23.10 -16.86 6.26
C CYS A 29 23.89 -17.63 5.20
N GLY A 30 24.33 -17.00 4.10
CA GLY A 30 25.16 -17.66 3.07
C GLY A 30 24.43 -18.75 2.28
N TYR A 31 23.17 -18.53 1.94
CA TYR A 31 22.44 -19.34 0.96
C TYR A 31 22.52 -18.68 -0.41
N GLU A 32 22.90 -19.43 -1.44
CA GLU A 32 22.95 -18.95 -2.83
C GLU A 32 21.56 -18.59 -3.37
N LYS A 33 20.53 -19.32 -2.94
CA LYS A 33 19.13 -19.11 -3.34
C LYS A 33 18.20 -19.20 -2.13
N ALA A 34 17.24 -18.28 -2.05
CA ALA A 34 16.27 -18.21 -0.95
C ALA A 34 15.14 -19.26 -1.03
N ALA A 35 15.02 -19.97 -2.17
CA ALA A 35 13.93 -20.91 -2.45
C ALA A 35 13.73 -21.95 -1.34
N TYR A 36 14.83 -22.48 -0.79
CA TYR A 36 14.77 -23.46 0.30
C TYR A 36 14.15 -22.88 1.59
N LEU A 37 14.49 -21.64 1.95
CA LEU A 37 13.94 -20.98 3.14
C LEU A 37 12.45 -20.65 2.96
N TYR A 38 12.02 -20.29 1.75
CA TYR A 38 10.60 -20.10 1.44
C TYR A 38 9.80 -21.41 1.58
N GLN A 39 10.35 -22.54 1.13
CA GLN A 39 9.70 -23.85 1.28
C GLN A 39 9.59 -24.28 2.74
N VAL A 40 10.64 -24.04 3.54
CA VAL A 40 10.61 -24.30 4.99
C VAL A 40 9.57 -23.40 5.68
N ARG A 41 9.53 -22.10 5.33
CA ARG A 41 8.52 -21.16 5.86
C ARG A 41 7.09 -21.58 5.53
N ALA A 42 6.87 -22.04 4.30
CA ALA A 42 5.58 -22.52 3.83
C ALA A 42 5.21 -23.91 4.37
N LYS A 43 6.07 -24.53 5.21
CA LYS A 43 5.90 -25.90 5.72
C LYS A 43 5.61 -26.90 4.58
N THR A 44 6.33 -26.78 3.46
CA THR A 44 6.09 -27.62 2.28
C THR A 44 6.30 -29.10 2.62
N VAL A 45 5.38 -29.96 2.18
CA VAL A 45 5.46 -31.41 2.37
C VAL A 45 6.25 -32.03 1.22
N ARG A 46 7.23 -32.87 1.55
CA ARG A 46 8.03 -33.62 0.58
C ARG A 46 7.22 -34.78 -0.01
N PRO A 47 7.60 -35.31 -1.19
CA PRO A 47 6.92 -36.44 -1.82
C PRO A 47 6.81 -37.71 -0.95
N ASN A 48 7.68 -37.84 0.08
CA ASN A 48 7.65 -38.93 1.06
C ASN A 48 6.69 -38.67 2.25
N GLY A 49 5.85 -37.64 2.17
CA GLY A 49 4.87 -37.27 3.20
C GLY A 49 5.43 -36.48 4.39
N GLN A 50 6.74 -36.23 4.44
CA GLN A 50 7.37 -35.49 5.54
C GLN A 50 7.35 -33.98 5.28
N THR A 51 6.92 -33.21 6.28
CA THR A 51 7.00 -31.74 6.23
C THR A 51 8.46 -31.28 6.32
N LEU A 52 8.85 -30.28 5.53
CA LEU A 52 10.16 -29.63 5.66
C LEU A 52 10.28 -28.93 7.01
N GLN A 53 11.27 -29.35 7.79
CA GLN A 53 11.55 -28.84 9.14
C GLN A 53 12.92 -28.17 9.19
N ILE A 54 13.12 -27.37 10.24
CA ILE A 54 14.42 -26.76 10.57
C ILE A 54 15.23 -27.78 11.38
N GLY A 55 16.10 -28.52 10.69
CA GLY A 55 17.07 -29.41 11.33
C GLY A 55 18.30 -28.68 11.87
N ASP A 56 19.14 -29.38 12.63
CA ASP A 56 20.27 -28.80 13.38
C ASP A 56 21.25 -28.02 12.49
N ARG A 57 21.53 -28.55 11.28
CA ARG A 57 22.41 -27.88 10.30
C ARG A 57 21.84 -26.54 9.84
N MET A 58 20.52 -26.46 9.66
CA MET A 58 19.87 -25.22 9.25
C MET A 58 19.80 -24.26 10.44
N ALA A 59 19.46 -24.73 11.63
CA ALA A 59 19.47 -23.93 12.85
C ALA A 59 20.84 -23.28 13.09
N ALA A 60 21.92 -24.06 13.10
CA ALA A 60 23.28 -23.55 13.30
C ALA A 60 23.72 -22.55 12.21
N LYS A 61 23.28 -22.76 10.97
CA LYS A 61 23.58 -21.84 9.85
C LYS A 61 22.81 -20.52 9.98
N LEU A 62 21.56 -20.57 10.45
CA LEU A 62 20.75 -19.38 10.74
C LEU A 62 21.34 -18.59 11.91
N GLU A 63 21.71 -19.28 13.00
CA GLU A 63 22.34 -18.68 14.18
C GLU A 63 23.63 -17.95 13.79
N LYS A 64 24.53 -18.64 13.08
CA LYS A 64 25.78 -18.04 12.60
C LYS A 64 25.54 -16.83 11.69
N GLY A 65 24.59 -16.94 10.76
CA GLY A 65 24.29 -15.86 9.81
C GLY A 65 23.61 -14.63 10.42
N MET A 66 22.95 -14.81 11.56
CA MET A 66 22.26 -13.75 12.30
C MET A 66 22.98 -13.39 13.61
N ASN A 67 24.21 -13.87 13.78
CA ASN A 67 25.05 -13.63 14.96
C ASN A 67 24.36 -13.97 16.30
N LYS A 68 23.63 -15.09 16.34
CA LYS A 68 23.02 -15.64 17.56
C LYS A 68 23.94 -16.68 18.21
N PRO A 69 23.86 -16.87 19.54
CA PRO A 69 24.61 -17.93 20.20
C PRO A 69 24.18 -19.31 19.71
N ALA A 70 25.07 -20.30 19.81
CA ALA A 70 24.78 -21.66 19.39
C ALA A 70 23.62 -22.27 20.21
N GLY A 71 22.67 -22.89 19.52
CA GLY A 71 21.47 -23.48 20.13
C GLY A 71 20.37 -22.46 20.44
N TRP A 72 20.55 -21.18 20.11
CA TRP A 72 19.52 -20.14 20.26
C TRP A 72 18.19 -20.55 19.62
N MET A 73 18.22 -21.20 18.46
CA MET A 73 17.00 -21.62 17.75
C MET A 73 16.15 -22.65 18.51
N ASP A 74 16.68 -23.30 19.55
CA ASP A 74 16.03 -24.43 20.22
C ASP A 74 15.21 -24.01 21.45
N PHE A 75 15.38 -22.77 21.92
CA PHE A 75 14.72 -22.22 23.11
C PHE A 75 13.59 -21.25 22.75
N ASP A 76 12.61 -21.07 23.65
CA ASP A 76 11.52 -20.12 23.43
C ASP A 76 12.01 -18.70 23.74
N HIS A 77 11.96 -17.81 22.75
CA HIS A 77 12.38 -16.40 22.86
C HIS A 77 11.20 -15.42 22.77
N ASN A 78 9.96 -15.88 22.91
CA ASN A 78 8.78 -14.99 22.88
C ASN A 78 8.74 -13.97 24.04
N GLY A 79 9.58 -14.13 25.08
CA GLY A 79 9.74 -13.19 26.19
C GLY A 79 10.87 -12.16 26.02
N ASP A 80 11.90 -12.46 25.22
CA ASP A 80 13.11 -11.62 25.08
C ASP A 80 12.95 -10.49 24.05
N ALA A 81 11.77 -10.37 23.44
CA ALA A 81 11.43 -9.29 22.51
C ALA A 81 11.24 -7.92 23.20
N GLN A 82 11.39 -7.82 24.52
CA GLN A 82 11.29 -6.57 25.27
C GLN A 82 12.63 -5.89 25.59
N ASP A 83 13.77 -6.59 25.55
CA ASP A 83 15.04 -6.06 26.08
C ASP A 83 16.19 -6.06 25.07
N MET A 84 16.06 -5.34 23.95
CA MET A 84 17.24 -4.87 23.18
C MET A 84 16.96 -3.53 22.47
N VAL A 85 16.94 -2.45 23.24
CA VAL A 85 17.19 -1.08 22.76
C VAL A 85 18.30 -0.48 23.64
N PRO A 86 19.46 -0.06 23.12
CA PRO A 86 20.41 0.73 23.89
C PRO A 86 19.95 2.19 23.94
N ALA A 87 19.93 2.77 25.14
CA ALA A 87 19.54 4.15 25.41
C ALA A 87 20.53 5.19 24.82
N PRO A 88 20.06 6.36 24.35
CA PRO A 88 20.92 7.48 24.02
C PRO A 88 21.33 8.27 25.27
N LYS A 89 22.58 8.74 25.29
CA LYS A 89 23.13 9.62 26.35
C LYS A 89 22.40 10.96 26.39
N ALA A 90 22.12 11.44 27.59
CA ALA A 90 21.43 12.69 27.86
C ALA A 90 22.22 13.93 27.44
N ALA A 91 21.53 14.86 26.76
CA ALA A 91 21.81 16.29 26.76
C ALA A 91 20.51 17.04 27.11
N THR A 92 20.68 18.17 27.79
CA THR A 92 19.77 18.99 28.62
C THR A 92 18.45 19.45 27.93
N PRO A 93 17.40 19.84 28.70
CA PRO A 93 16.00 19.70 28.30
C PRO A 93 15.46 20.90 27.53
N ALA A 94 14.64 20.65 26.50
CA ALA A 94 13.79 21.65 25.89
C ALA A 94 12.45 21.03 25.46
N ALA A 95 11.38 21.57 26.05
CA ALA A 95 9.95 21.48 25.73
C ALA A 95 9.33 20.09 25.44
N VAL A 96 8.25 19.80 26.18
CA VAL A 96 7.27 18.74 25.86
C VAL A 96 6.82 18.89 24.40
N PRO A 97 7.03 17.92 23.51
CA PRO A 97 6.40 17.93 22.20
C PRO A 97 4.94 17.53 22.37
N SER A 98 4.05 18.43 21.97
CA SER A 98 2.62 18.22 21.84
C SER A 98 2.28 16.94 21.08
N GLU A 99 1.21 16.26 21.50
CA GLU A 99 0.57 15.17 20.76
C GLU A 99 0.31 15.58 19.28
N SER A 100 1.10 15.05 18.36
CA SER A 100 0.78 15.03 16.93
C SER A 100 1.13 13.65 16.36
N GLY A 101 0.11 12.82 16.17
CA GLY A 101 0.21 11.42 15.75
C GLY A 101 0.78 11.26 14.34
N ASN A 102 1.87 10.49 14.24
CA ASN A 102 2.46 10.07 12.98
C ASN A 102 1.68 8.86 12.44
N ASN A 103 0.78 9.07 11.47
CA ASN A 103 0.05 8.00 10.78
C ASN A 103 0.92 7.32 9.71
N GLY A 104 1.01 5.99 9.75
CA GLY A 104 2.00 5.18 9.00
C GLY A 104 1.86 5.09 7.48
N ILE A 105 0.93 5.81 6.84
CA ILE A 105 0.87 5.94 5.38
C ILE A 105 1.78 7.09 4.95
N HIS A 106 2.86 6.78 4.22
CA HIS A 106 3.80 7.76 3.69
C HIS A 106 3.68 7.90 2.17
N THR A 107 3.50 6.79 1.46
CA THR A 107 3.39 6.76 0.00
C THR A 107 2.05 6.20 -0.43
N VAL A 108 1.37 6.89 -1.34
CA VAL A 108 0.09 6.47 -1.92
C VAL A 108 0.22 6.36 -3.44
N THR A 109 -0.14 5.21 -4.00
CA THR A 109 -0.38 5.13 -5.45
C THR A 109 -1.76 5.69 -5.75
N LEU A 110 -1.86 6.68 -6.63
CA LEU A 110 -3.12 7.27 -7.06
C LEU A 110 -3.32 6.97 -8.54
N ALA A 111 -4.48 6.45 -8.90
CA ALA A 111 -4.82 6.15 -10.28
C ALA A 111 -6.04 6.95 -10.76
N PHE A 112 -5.92 7.66 -11.88
CA PHE A 112 -7.06 8.28 -12.56
C PHE A 112 -7.52 7.42 -13.73
N THR A 113 -8.82 7.13 -13.79
CA THR A 113 -9.42 6.35 -14.89
C THR A 113 -10.54 7.14 -15.58
N GLY A 114 -11.06 6.62 -16.69
CA GLY A 114 -12.02 7.30 -17.55
C GLY A 114 -13.47 7.37 -17.05
N ALA A 115 -13.72 7.36 -15.74
CA ALA A 115 -15.05 7.70 -15.22
C ALA A 115 -15.14 9.20 -14.96
N SER A 116 -16.31 9.81 -15.21
CA SER A 116 -16.60 11.17 -14.74
C SER A 116 -16.39 11.30 -13.22
N GLY A 117 -15.97 12.49 -12.77
CA GLY A 117 -15.57 12.74 -11.39
C GLY A 117 -14.09 13.04 -11.23
N MET A 118 -13.43 13.59 -12.25
CA MET A 118 -12.04 14.03 -12.15
C MET A 118 -11.77 15.03 -11.01
N PRO A 119 -12.72 15.93 -10.64
CA PRO A 119 -12.54 16.80 -9.48
C PRO A 119 -12.18 16.04 -8.19
N TYR A 120 -12.74 14.85 -7.96
CA TYR A 120 -12.39 14.02 -6.79
C TYR A 120 -10.93 13.57 -6.82
N GLY A 121 -10.45 13.10 -7.99
CA GLY A 121 -9.07 12.63 -8.15
C GLY A 121 -8.05 13.75 -7.99
N VAL A 122 -8.29 14.89 -8.64
CA VAL A 122 -7.40 16.06 -8.57
C VAL A 122 -7.38 16.66 -7.16
N ARG A 123 -8.54 16.77 -6.50
CA ARG A 123 -8.62 17.25 -5.12
C ARG A 123 -7.95 16.29 -4.13
N LEU A 124 -8.11 14.98 -4.31
CA LEU A 124 -7.41 13.99 -3.50
C LEU A 124 -5.89 14.10 -3.66
N LEU A 125 -5.39 14.25 -4.89
CA LEU A 125 -3.97 14.48 -5.16
C LEU A 125 -3.45 15.71 -4.40
N GLU A 126 -4.16 16.83 -4.52
CA GLU A 126 -3.82 18.08 -3.84
C GLU A 126 -3.69 17.87 -2.32
N VAL A 127 -4.70 17.27 -1.70
CA VAL A 127 -4.75 17.11 -0.23
C VAL A 127 -3.71 16.10 0.27
N LEU A 128 -3.42 15.03 -0.48
CA LEU A 128 -2.35 14.10 -0.15
C LEU A 128 -0.98 14.80 -0.15
N LEU A 129 -0.71 15.65 -1.16
CA LEU A 129 0.52 16.42 -1.25
C LEU A 129 0.62 17.46 -0.13
N GLN A 130 -0.46 18.19 0.18
CA GLN A 130 -0.53 19.13 1.31
C GLN A 130 -0.32 18.44 2.66
N ALA A 131 -0.76 17.18 2.80
CA ALA A 131 -0.52 16.35 3.98
C ALA A 131 0.91 15.77 4.04
N GLY A 132 1.81 16.20 3.16
CA GLY A 132 3.22 15.76 3.13
C GLY A 132 3.40 14.32 2.67
N LYS A 133 2.43 13.73 1.96
CA LYS A 133 2.52 12.37 1.43
C LYS A 133 3.25 12.34 0.10
N ASN A 134 3.91 11.22 -0.17
CA ASN A 134 4.45 10.93 -1.49
C ASN A 134 3.35 10.28 -2.33
N VAL A 135 3.17 10.74 -3.56
CA VAL A 135 2.16 10.23 -4.49
C VAL A 135 2.82 9.65 -5.73
N GLN A 136 2.45 8.42 -6.05
CA GLN A 136 2.80 7.74 -7.30
C GLN A 136 1.56 7.75 -8.20
N LEU A 137 1.51 8.68 -9.15
CA LEU A 137 0.39 8.91 -10.04
C LEU A 137 0.51 8.08 -11.32
N VAL A 138 -0.58 7.42 -11.70
CA VAL A 138 -0.76 6.77 -13.01
C VAL A 138 -2.14 7.16 -13.54
N TYR A 139 -2.29 7.40 -14.84
CA TYR A 139 -3.62 7.67 -15.40
C TYR A 139 -3.83 7.03 -16.76
N SER A 140 -5.07 6.64 -17.03
CA SER A 140 -5.49 6.08 -18.31
C SER A 140 -5.65 7.17 -19.38
N GLN A 141 -5.63 6.79 -20.65
CA GLN A 141 -5.92 7.71 -21.75
C GLN A 141 -7.31 8.34 -21.64
N ALA A 142 -8.31 7.55 -21.25
CA ALA A 142 -9.67 8.05 -21.05
C ALA A 142 -9.75 9.09 -19.91
N ALA A 143 -8.90 8.99 -18.88
CA ALA A 143 -8.82 9.98 -17.81
C ALA A 143 -8.37 11.35 -18.33
N GLN A 144 -7.51 11.40 -19.36
CA GLN A 144 -7.08 12.66 -19.98
C GLN A 144 -8.27 13.38 -20.64
N ILE A 145 -9.13 12.62 -21.33
CA ILE A 145 -10.33 13.14 -21.99
C ILE A 145 -11.30 13.69 -20.94
N VAL A 146 -11.55 12.91 -19.87
CA VAL A 146 -12.43 13.33 -18.77
C VAL A 146 -11.89 14.57 -18.06
N ALA A 147 -10.58 14.62 -17.78
CA ALA A 147 -9.95 15.78 -17.14
C ALA A 147 -10.09 17.06 -17.97
N GLN A 148 -9.92 16.96 -19.29
CA GLN A 148 -10.14 18.08 -20.19
C GLN A 148 -11.61 18.51 -20.20
N GLN A 149 -12.54 17.55 -20.28
CA GLN A 149 -13.96 17.85 -20.41
C GLN A 149 -14.57 18.44 -19.13
N GLU A 150 -14.12 18.00 -17.96
CA GLU A 150 -14.73 18.38 -16.68
C GLU A 150 -14.03 19.54 -15.98
N MET A 151 -12.75 19.78 -16.30
CA MET A 151 -11.90 20.71 -15.55
C MET A 151 -11.01 21.58 -16.43
N ASP A 152 -11.16 21.50 -17.76
CA ASP A 152 -10.25 22.11 -18.73
C ASP A 152 -8.77 21.76 -18.48
N LEU A 153 -8.52 20.61 -17.84
CA LEU A 153 -7.19 20.16 -17.46
C LEU A 153 -6.60 19.25 -18.53
N LYS A 154 -5.62 19.77 -19.27
CA LYS A 154 -4.83 19.02 -20.25
C LYS A 154 -3.77 18.16 -19.57
N LEU A 155 -4.09 16.92 -19.26
CA LEU A 155 -3.10 15.93 -18.83
C LEU A 155 -2.26 15.47 -20.03
N PRO A 156 -0.92 15.66 -20.03
CA PRO A 156 -0.05 15.25 -21.14
C PRO A 156 -0.06 13.74 -21.37
N ALA A 157 0.24 13.31 -22.60
CA ALA A 157 0.40 11.88 -22.90
C ALA A 157 1.75 11.34 -22.38
N SER A 158 2.79 12.19 -22.38
CA SER A 158 4.10 11.86 -21.83
C SER A 158 4.09 11.95 -20.31
N ALA A 159 4.54 10.90 -19.63
CA ALA A 159 4.68 10.91 -18.17
C ALA A 159 5.67 11.98 -17.70
N ALA A 160 6.72 12.26 -18.48
CA ALA A 160 7.72 13.29 -18.14
C ALA A 160 7.15 14.71 -18.23
N GLU A 161 6.36 15.01 -19.27
CA GLU A 161 5.68 16.30 -19.40
C GLU A 161 4.63 16.48 -18.30
N ALA A 162 3.89 15.42 -18.00
CA ALA A 162 2.90 15.42 -16.92
C ALA A 162 3.54 15.59 -15.54
N GLN A 163 4.70 14.96 -15.33
CA GLN A 163 5.52 15.11 -14.14
C GLN A 163 5.91 16.57 -13.91
N GLU A 164 6.43 17.25 -14.93
CA GLU A 164 6.81 18.66 -14.85
C GLU A 164 5.59 19.55 -14.59
N MET A 165 4.54 19.41 -15.40
CA MET A 165 3.32 20.21 -15.31
C MET A 165 2.64 20.08 -13.93
N LEU A 166 2.49 18.86 -13.41
CA LEU A 166 1.81 18.64 -12.14
C LEU A 166 2.67 19.06 -10.94
N CYS A 167 3.99 18.84 -10.98
CA CYS A 167 4.88 19.38 -9.95
C CYS A 167 4.81 20.89 -9.88
N GLN A 168 4.81 21.57 -11.04
CA GLN A 168 4.65 23.02 -11.11
C GLN A 168 3.28 23.46 -10.58
N ARG A 169 2.20 22.80 -11.03
CA ARG A 169 0.81 23.13 -10.62
C ARG A 169 0.60 23.02 -9.12
N PHE A 170 1.16 22.00 -8.47
CA PHE A 170 0.99 21.77 -7.03
C PHE A 170 2.14 22.31 -6.18
N ASN A 171 3.14 22.96 -6.80
CA ASN A 171 4.33 23.48 -6.14
C ASN A 171 5.05 22.42 -5.27
N VAL A 172 5.29 21.25 -5.86
CA VAL A 172 5.97 20.12 -5.21
C VAL A 172 7.16 19.63 -6.04
N SER A 173 8.02 18.81 -5.41
CA SER A 173 9.19 18.24 -6.07
C SER A 173 8.93 16.81 -6.57
N ALA A 174 9.73 16.35 -7.54
CA ALA A 174 9.63 15.01 -8.11
C ALA A 174 9.73 13.85 -7.09
N PRO A 175 10.48 13.95 -5.98
CA PRO A 175 10.41 12.93 -4.93
C PRO A 175 9.04 12.78 -4.26
N GLN A 176 8.27 13.88 -4.17
CA GLN A 176 6.97 13.90 -3.52
C GLN A 176 5.84 13.52 -4.50
N LEU A 177 5.91 13.91 -5.76
CA LEU A 177 4.99 13.49 -6.80
C LEU A 177 5.76 12.79 -7.91
N ARG A 178 5.46 11.51 -8.18
CA ARG A 178 6.00 10.77 -9.33
C ARG A 178 4.90 10.35 -10.27
N VAL A 179 5.02 10.67 -11.55
CA VAL A 179 4.09 10.26 -12.60
C VAL A 179 4.71 9.15 -13.43
N PHE A 180 3.96 8.08 -13.67
CA PHE A 180 4.41 6.93 -14.47
C PHE A 180 3.55 6.71 -15.69
N GLY A 181 4.17 6.19 -16.75
CA GLY A 181 3.48 5.78 -17.97
C GLY A 181 2.60 4.55 -17.76
N ARG A 182 1.55 4.40 -18.57
CA ARG A 182 0.60 3.28 -18.52
C ARG A 182 1.26 1.90 -18.63
N GLU A 183 2.35 1.81 -19.38
CA GLU A 183 3.07 0.57 -19.68
C GLU A 183 4.50 0.60 -19.10
N GLU A 184 4.72 1.41 -18.07
CA GLU A 184 6.04 1.52 -17.42
C GLU A 184 6.24 0.40 -16.38
N TRP A 185 6.45 -0.82 -16.86
CA TRP A 185 6.52 -2.03 -16.05
C TRP A 185 7.67 -2.09 -15.03
N PHE A 186 8.69 -1.23 -15.20
CA PHE A 186 9.81 -1.09 -14.26
C PHE A 186 9.53 -0.08 -13.14
N ALA A 187 8.36 0.57 -13.16
CA ALA A 187 7.96 1.50 -12.12
C ALA A 187 7.72 0.78 -10.78
N ALA A 188 7.94 1.50 -9.68
CA ALA A 188 7.75 0.97 -8.32
C ALA A 188 6.37 0.32 -8.07
N PRO A 189 5.23 0.87 -8.57
CA PRO A 189 3.91 0.25 -8.41
C PRO A 189 3.79 -1.17 -9.00
N ALA A 190 4.63 -1.56 -9.96
CA ALA A 190 4.53 -2.86 -10.63
C ALA A 190 5.04 -4.05 -9.78
N SER A 191 5.66 -3.78 -8.62
CA SER A 191 6.33 -4.78 -7.78
C SER A 191 5.94 -4.67 -6.31
N GLY A 192 5.60 -5.80 -5.69
CA GLY A 192 5.25 -5.87 -4.27
C GLY A 192 6.38 -5.46 -3.32
N ASN A 193 7.64 -5.61 -3.74
CA ASN A 193 8.79 -5.21 -2.93
C ASN A 193 8.96 -3.68 -2.84
N SER A 194 8.35 -2.94 -3.77
CA SER A 194 8.42 -1.48 -3.85
C SER A 194 7.04 -0.82 -3.87
N ALA A 195 5.99 -1.58 -3.54
CA ALA A 195 4.63 -1.08 -3.53
C ALA A 195 4.48 0.10 -2.57
N ALA A 196 3.55 1.00 -2.87
CA ALA A 196 3.14 2.07 -1.97
C ALA A 196 2.38 1.52 -0.75
N ASP A 197 2.29 2.30 0.32
CA ASP A 197 1.63 1.88 1.57
C ASP A 197 0.12 1.65 1.38
N ALA A 198 -0.47 2.37 0.43
CA ALA A 198 -1.85 2.22 0.00
C ALA A 198 -2.01 2.61 -1.48
N MET A 199 -3.14 2.23 -2.06
CA MET A 199 -3.54 2.69 -3.39
C MET A 199 -4.99 3.18 -3.41
N VAL A 200 -5.24 4.22 -4.20
CA VAL A 200 -6.58 4.74 -4.49
C VAL A 200 -6.78 4.82 -6.00
N ILE A 201 -7.89 4.28 -6.49
CA ILE A 201 -8.36 4.49 -7.88
C ILE A 201 -9.51 5.50 -7.82
N CYS A 202 -9.27 6.74 -8.24
CA CYS A 202 -10.22 7.83 -8.08
C CYS A 202 -10.12 8.86 -9.22
N PRO A 203 -11.13 8.97 -10.11
CA PRO A 203 -12.31 8.12 -10.20
C PRO A 203 -11.98 6.74 -10.79
N ALA A 204 -12.78 5.72 -10.45
CA ALA A 204 -12.70 4.36 -10.99
C ALA A 204 -13.82 4.09 -12.01
N SER A 205 -13.46 3.76 -13.24
CA SER A 205 -14.37 3.29 -14.28
C SER A 205 -14.75 1.84 -14.04
N MET A 206 -15.96 1.45 -14.45
CA MET A 206 -16.41 0.07 -14.28
C MET A 206 -15.57 -0.92 -15.10
N GLY A 207 -14.96 -0.48 -16.21
CA GLY A 207 -13.97 -1.27 -16.95
C GLY A 207 -12.73 -1.58 -16.11
N THR A 208 -12.12 -0.57 -15.45
CA THR A 208 -10.98 -0.81 -14.55
C THR A 208 -11.39 -1.63 -13.33
N VAL A 209 -12.58 -1.40 -12.76
CA VAL A 209 -13.11 -2.20 -11.66
C VAL A 209 -13.20 -3.68 -12.06
N ALA A 210 -13.76 -3.98 -13.23
CA ALA A 210 -13.84 -5.35 -13.74
C ALA A 210 -12.46 -5.96 -13.97
N ALA A 211 -11.52 -5.20 -14.54
CA ALA A 211 -10.17 -5.67 -14.79
C ALA A 211 -9.42 -6.03 -13.49
N VAL A 212 -9.53 -5.17 -12.47
CA VAL A 212 -8.93 -5.39 -11.14
C VAL A 212 -9.60 -6.57 -10.43
N ALA A 213 -10.94 -6.62 -10.44
CA ALA A 213 -11.70 -7.72 -9.81
C ALA A 213 -11.36 -9.09 -10.40
N ASN A 214 -10.96 -9.13 -11.68
CA ASN A 214 -10.61 -10.36 -12.38
C ASN A 214 -9.10 -10.57 -12.54
N GLY A 215 -8.26 -9.69 -11.98
CA GLY A 215 -6.81 -9.85 -11.98
C GLY A 215 -6.17 -9.81 -13.36
N LEU A 216 -6.71 -9.02 -14.31
CA LEU A 216 -6.24 -8.99 -15.70
C LEU A 216 -4.81 -8.44 -15.83
N SER A 217 -4.51 -7.36 -15.09
CA SER A 217 -3.16 -6.79 -14.99
C SER A 217 -2.55 -6.40 -16.35
N GLU A 218 -3.34 -5.86 -17.28
CA GLU A 218 -2.91 -5.55 -18.65
C GLU A 218 -2.19 -4.20 -18.78
N ASN A 219 -2.27 -3.35 -17.75
CA ASN A 219 -1.55 -2.08 -17.64
C ASN A 219 -1.09 -1.80 -16.21
N LEU A 220 -0.30 -0.73 -16.02
CA LEU A 220 0.28 -0.39 -14.72
C LEU A 220 -0.76 -0.09 -13.64
N ILE A 221 -1.94 0.46 -13.98
CA ILE A 221 -3.02 0.70 -12.99
C ILE A 221 -3.51 -0.63 -12.44
N GLU A 222 -3.88 -1.55 -13.33
CA GLU A 222 -4.39 -2.87 -12.94
C GLU A 222 -3.32 -3.69 -12.22
N ARG A 223 -2.08 -3.62 -12.70
CA ARG A 223 -0.95 -4.29 -12.08
C ARG A 223 -0.64 -3.77 -10.69
N ALA A 224 -0.66 -2.45 -10.50
CA ALA A 224 -0.46 -1.85 -9.20
C ALA A 224 -1.56 -2.28 -8.22
N ALA A 225 -2.81 -2.34 -8.67
CA ALA A 225 -3.92 -2.82 -7.85
C ALA A 225 -3.77 -4.31 -7.48
N ASP A 226 -3.41 -5.18 -8.44
CA ASP A 226 -3.11 -6.59 -8.20
C ASP A 226 -1.98 -6.75 -7.16
N VAL A 227 -0.93 -5.92 -7.28
CA VAL A 227 0.15 -5.87 -6.31
C VAL A 227 -0.33 -5.46 -4.92
N ILE A 228 -1.16 -4.43 -4.81
CA ILE A 228 -1.68 -3.95 -3.52
C ILE A 228 -2.56 -5.04 -2.87
N ILE A 229 -3.43 -5.68 -3.63
CA ILE A 229 -4.31 -6.76 -3.16
C ILE A 229 -3.48 -7.94 -2.65
N LYS A 230 -2.54 -8.46 -3.45
CA LYS A 230 -1.75 -9.64 -3.07
C LYS A 230 -0.82 -9.39 -1.88
N GLU A 231 -0.35 -8.15 -1.72
CA GLU A 231 0.46 -7.71 -0.56
C GLU A 231 -0.41 -7.31 0.64
N ARG A 232 -1.74 -7.45 0.55
CA ARG A 232 -2.71 -7.12 1.61
C ARG A 232 -2.59 -5.68 2.11
N ARG A 233 -2.34 -4.75 1.19
CA ARG A 233 -2.29 -3.32 1.47
C ARG A 233 -3.64 -2.68 1.18
N PRO A 234 -3.98 -1.54 1.82
CA PRO A 234 -5.24 -0.86 1.56
C PRO A 234 -5.38 -0.46 0.08
N LEU A 235 -6.43 -0.97 -0.56
CA LEU A 235 -6.92 -0.52 -1.87
C LEU A 235 -8.28 0.13 -1.69
N ILE A 236 -8.41 1.39 -2.08
CA ILE A 236 -9.69 2.10 -2.14
C ILE A 236 -10.07 2.28 -3.60
N VAL A 237 -11.26 1.85 -3.97
CA VAL A 237 -11.82 2.01 -5.31
C VAL A 237 -13.00 2.96 -5.21
N VAL A 238 -12.97 4.02 -6.03
CA VAL A 238 -13.99 5.08 -6.02
C VAL A 238 -14.84 4.99 -7.31
N PRO A 239 -15.76 4.01 -7.41
CA PRO A 239 -16.51 3.77 -8.65
C PRO A 239 -17.53 4.89 -8.88
N ARG A 240 -17.46 5.54 -10.04
CA ARG A 240 -18.47 6.54 -10.45
C ARG A 240 -19.25 6.01 -11.65
N GLU A 241 -20.42 5.48 -11.36
CA GLU A 241 -21.40 5.01 -12.33
C GLU A 241 -22.80 5.04 -11.72
N THR A 242 -23.83 5.24 -12.55
CA THR A 242 -25.23 5.05 -12.16
C THR A 242 -26.12 4.95 -13.39
N PRO A 243 -27.09 4.01 -13.45
CA PRO A 243 -27.34 2.93 -12.48
C PRO A 243 -26.27 1.82 -12.53
N PHE A 244 -26.18 1.02 -11.46
CA PHE A 244 -25.35 -0.19 -11.49
C PHE A 244 -26.11 -1.37 -12.11
N SER A 245 -25.44 -2.08 -13.01
CA SER A 245 -25.88 -3.41 -13.46
C SER A 245 -25.49 -4.48 -12.44
N THR A 246 -26.07 -5.67 -12.54
CA THR A 246 -25.65 -6.83 -11.74
C THR A 246 -24.16 -7.14 -11.92
N ILE A 247 -23.65 -7.02 -13.14
CA ILE A 247 -22.21 -7.23 -13.46
C ILE A 247 -21.33 -6.24 -12.69
N HIS A 248 -21.77 -4.98 -12.59
CA HIS A 248 -21.04 -3.97 -11.81
C HIS A 248 -21.01 -4.35 -10.33
N LEU A 249 -22.16 -4.73 -9.77
CA LEU A 249 -22.29 -5.09 -8.36
C LEU A 249 -21.50 -6.36 -8.00
N GLU A 250 -21.49 -7.37 -8.86
CA GLU A 250 -20.71 -8.60 -8.66
C GLU A 250 -19.21 -8.32 -8.61
N ASN A 251 -18.69 -7.49 -9.52
CA ASN A 251 -17.28 -7.11 -9.51
C ASN A 251 -16.92 -6.29 -8.26
N LEU A 252 -17.77 -5.35 -7.86
CA LEU A 252 -17.57 -4.55 -6.64
C LEU A 252 -17.64 -5.42 -5.38
N LEU A 253 -18.59 -6.37 -5.32
CA LEU A 253 -18.69 -7.34 -4.23
C LEU A 253 -17.43 -8.20 -4.12
N LYS A 254 -16.92 -8.70 -5.25
CA LYS A 254 -15.69 -9.50 -5.30
C LYS A 254 -14.50 -8.74 -4.73
N LEU A 255 -14.34 -7.47 -5.11
CA LEU A 255 -13.28 -6.60 -4.54
C LEU A 255 -13.46 -6.36 -3.04
N ALA A 256 -14.70 -6.10 -2.60
CA ALA A 256 -14.99 -5.92 -1.17
C ALA A 256 -14.66 -7.18 -0.36
N GLN A 257 -15.02 -8.37 -0.86
CA GLN A 257 -14.68 -9.66 -0.24
C GLN A 257 -13.17 -9.93 -0.23
N ALA A 258 -12.42 -9.39 -1.18
CA ALA A 258 -10.96 -9.42 -1.20
C ALA A 258 -10.31 -8.41 -0.23
N GLY A 259 -11.09 -7.65 0.54
CA GLY A 259 -10.60 -6.67 1.51
C GLY A 259 -10.37 -5.27 0.95
N CYS A 260 -10.78 -5.01 -0.29
CA CYS A 260 -10.75 -3.65 -0.86
C CYS A 260 -11.89 -2.81 -0.29
N THR A 261 -11.67 -1.50 -0.16
CA THR A 261 -12.73 -0.56 0.17
C THR A 261 -13.43 -0.09 -1.10
N VAL A 262 -14.73 -0.36 -1.22
CA VAL A 262 -15.58 0.19 -2.29
C VAL A 262 -16.24 1.46 -1.76
N LEU A 263 -15.82 2.62 -2.27
CA LEU A 263 -16.24 3.94 -1.81
C LEU A 263 -16.83 4.74 -2.98
N PRO A 264 -18.11 4.51 -3.37
CA PRO A 264 -18.73 5.32 -4.41
C PRO A 264 -18.77 6.80 -3.99
N PRO A 265 -18.61 7.77 -4.91
CA PRO A 265 -18.65 9.20 -4.61
C PRO A 265 -20.10 9.68 -4.41
N ALA A 266 -20.80 9.11 -3.43
CA ALA A 266 -22.14 9.49 -3.01
C ALA A 266 -22.05 10.47 -1.83
N ALA A 267 -21.88 11.75 -2.13
CA ALA A 267 -21.70 12.78 -1.12
C ALA A 267 -22.94 12.94 -0.22
N GLY A 268 -22.72 13.05 1.09
CA GLY A 268 -23.77 13.24 2.07
C GLY A 268 -24.15 14.72 2.22
N PHE A 269 -25.44 14.98 2.47
CA PHE A 269 -25.98 16.34 2.62
C PHE A 269 -26.06 16.81 4.07
N TYR A 270 -25.68 15.96 5.03
CA TYR A 270 -25.79 16.27 6.46
C TYR A 270 -24.81 17.36 6.93
N THR A 271 -23.79 17.67 6.11
CA THR A 271 -22.89 18.81 6.31
C THR A 271 -23.45 20.12 5.75
N LYS A 272 -24.63 20.10 5.13
CA LYS A 272 -25.26 21.24 4.44
C LYS A 272 -24.30 21.92 3.44
N PRO A 273 -23.80 21.20 2.42
CA PRO A 273 -22.86 21.76 1.45
C PRO A 273 -23.43 23.01 0.78
N GLN A 274 -22.60 24.04 0.64
CA GLN A 274 -22.91 25.31 -0.02
C GLN A 274 -22.33 25.37 -1.44
N SER A 275 -21.43 24.45 -1.77
CA SER A 275 -20.77 24.41 -3.08
C SER A 275 -20.57 22.98 -3.60
N VAL A 276 -20.29 22.86 -4.90
CA VAL A 276 -19.83 21.58 -5.49
C VAL A 276 -18.53 21.12 -4.85
N ASN A 277 -17.63 22.06 -4.52
CA ASN A 277 -16.37 21.73 -3.86
C ASN A 277 -16.58 21.12 -2.47
N ASP A 278 -17.63 21.51 -1.75
CA ASP A 278 -17.96 20.90 -0.45
C ASP A 278 -18.38 19.43 -0.61
N MET A 279 -19.07 19.11 -1.72
CA MET A 279 -19.41 17.72 -2.06
C MET A 279 -18.18 16.93 -2.51
N VAL A 280 -17.23 17.56 -3.20
CA VAL A 280 -15.93 16.96 -3.53
C VAL A 280 -15.13 16.67 -2.27
N ASP A 281 -15.01 17.65 -1.38
CA ASP A 281 -14.30 17.55 -0.10
C ASP A 281 -14.92 16.51 0.83
N PHE A 282 -16.25 16.33 0.79
CA PHE A 282 -16.90 15.23 1.48
C PHE A 282 -16.33 13.87 1.07
N VAL A 283 -16.29 13.58 -0.24
CA VAL A 283 -15.80 12.29 -0.74
C VAL A 283 -14.31 12.12 -0.44
N VAL A 284 -13.52 13.17 -0.67
CA VAL A 284 -12.07 13.16 -0.39
C VAL A 284 -11.79 12.95 1.10
N ALA A 285 -12.56 13.60 1.99
CA ALA A 285 -12.50 13.36 3.44
C ALA A 285 -12.72 11.88 3.77
N ARG A 286 -13.75 11.25 3.19
CA ARG A 286 -14.02 9.83 3.42
C ARG A 286 -12.90 8.91 2.91
N ILE A 287 -12.23 9.27 1.82
CA ILE A 287 -11.04 8.54 1.34
C ILE A 287 -9.89 8.66 2.35
N LEU A 288 -9.61 9.88 2.82
CA LEU A 288 -8.54 10.14 3.79
C LEU A 288 -8.83 9.47 5.14
N ASP A 289 -10.08 9.42 5.60
CA ASP A 289 -10.50 8.67 6.78
C ASP A 289 -10.12 7.18 6.67
N GLN A 290 -10.35 6.55 5.51
CA GLN A 290 -10.00 5.14 5.27
C GLN A 290 -8.49 4.92 5.23
N LEU A 291 -7.74 5.88 4.68
CA LEU A 291 -6.27 5.89 4.72
C LEU A 291 -5.71 6.24 6.09
N ARG A 292 -6.56 6.67 7.04
CA ARG A 292 -6.15 7.25 8.32
C ARG A 292 -5.16 8.38 8.08
N ILE A 293 -5.52 9.34 7.24
CA ILE A 293 -4.72 10.56 7.05
C ILE A 293 -5.51 11.71 7.69
N PRO A 294 -4.93 12.41 8.69
CA PRO A 294 -5.62 13.52 9.33
C PRO A 294 -5.96 14.63 8.33
N HIS A 295 -7.17 15.19 8.43
CA HIS A 295 -7.62 16.28 7.58
C HIS A 295 -8.65 17.16 8.30
N SER A 296 -8.89 18.36 7.78
CA SER A 296 -9.90 19.32 8.25
C SER A 296 -11.00 19.59 7.22
N LEU A 297 -11.06 18.82 6.12
CA LEU A 297 -12.05 18.98 5.04
C LEU A 297 -13.51 18.85 5.47
N MET A 298 -13.78 18.12 6.55
CA MET A 298 -15.13 17.89 7.06
C MET A 298 -15.08 17.76 8.59
N PRO A 299 -16.05 18.33 9.33
CA PRO A 299 -16.13 18.15 10.77
C PRO A 299 -16.40 16.69 11.13
N LYS A 300 -15.92 16.28 12.31
CA LYS A 300 -16.25 14.96 12.86
C LYS A 300 -17.70 14.96 13.32
N TRP A 301 -18.47 13.94 12.90
CA TRP A 301 -19.85 13.80 13.33
C TRP A 301 -19.97 13.72 14.86
N GLY A 302 -20.92 14.46 15.43
CA GLY A 302 -21.19 14.47 16.87
C GLY A 302 -20.17 15.21 17.73
N LYS A 303 -19.30 16.03 17.12
CA LYS A 303 -18.38 16.95 17.81
C LYS A 303 -18.71 18.39 17.50
#